data_AF-A0A2S6HEQ1-F1
#
_entry.id   AF-A0A2S6HEQ1-F1
#
_cell.length_a   1.000
_cell.length_b   1.000
_cell.length_c   1.000
_cell.angle_alpha   90.00
_cell.angle_beta   90.00
_cell.angle_gamma   90.00
#
_symmetry.space_group_name_H-M   'P 1'
#
loop_
_entity.id
_entity.type
_entity.pdbx_description
1 polymer ?
#
loop_
_entity_poly.entity_id
_entity_poly.type
_entity_poly.pdbx_seq_one_letter_code
_entity_poly.pdbx_strand_id
1 'polypeptide(L)'
;MVDGQQRLTTIYILLTYLKDMVAILGKTRFKISFETRGEANEPFLEAIDLSRAEENVDFFHICQAYQAIENWFADRDPMHKLKLLQHFLNDDETGRNVKVIWFKLAENDNPVDAFTRLNVGKIPLTNDELIRALFLRRSGSDESEAQNLQIRIAYEWDHLEKSLQSDAFWYFLNNQPGTAQNRIGFLFDLVVRADGLPKEAEHDAYGIFYSFSQKLKTLEASTEHEWRKIKQAFLMLEEWFEDRVLFHMVGYLINEGMDIIAIRKLSVNCTKSSFEDKLRREIFTRAIGKVLKTMDKQSVQEDVEERLESLNYGSHSAKIKSILLLFNLATLLQNRCSNLRFQFDSFKSESWDIEHVRSVTSDKPERHPERVNWLKHCLGYLELQGTEESLRDEINAFLVLTQVEATHEVFDPLYDKVLAYFRESVDKESDHSIANLALLDEHTNRSYKNSVFAVKRQRLLNLDQAGTFIPLCTRNVFLKCYSPLVDNVMFWSAADRDGYQEAITQTLVNFFVGSMEGIE
;
A
#
# COMPACT_ATOMS: atom_id res chain seq x y z
N MET A 1 30.68 13.78 17.65
CA MET A 1 30.98 12.33 17.57
C MET A 1 29.76 11.65 16.95
N VAL A 2 29.86 11.08 15.75
CA VAL A 2 28.66 10.80 14.92
C VAL A 2 27.87 9.54 15.32
N ASP A 3 28.45 8.59 16.09
CA ASP A 3 27.74 7.33 16.46
C ASP A 3 28.31 6.62 17.72
N GLY A 4 29.09 7.33 18.54
CA GLY A 4 29.79 6.73 19.70
C GLY A 4 29.05 6.87 21.03
N GLN A 5 28.26 7.93 21.20
CA GLN A 5 27.71 8.31 22.50
C GLN A 5 26.69 7.29 22.99
N GLN A 6 25.71 6.95 22.15
CA GLN A 6 24.67 5.99 22.49
C GLN A 6 25.28 4.63 22.85
N ARG A 7 26.22 4.11 22.05
CA ARG A 7 26.89 2.83 22.31
C ARG A 7 27.68 2.83 23.61
N LEU A 8 28.47 3.87 23.86
CA LEU A 8 29.23 4.00 25.10
C LEU A 8 28.32 4.13 26.32
N THR A 9 27.24 4.91 26.22
CA THR A 9 26.24 5.03 27.28
C THR A 9 25.55 3.70 27.56
N THR A 10 25.17 2.93 26.52
CA THR A 10 24.56 1.59 26.70
C THR A 10 25.53 0.62 27.37
N ILE A 11 26.79 0.57 26.94
CA ILE A 11 27.81 -0.28 27.59
C ILE A 11 27.99 0.14 29.05
N TYR A 12 28.02 1.45 29.32
CA TYR A 12 28.13 1.96 30.69
C TYR A 12 26.96 1.50 31.57
N ILE A 13 25.71 1.65 31.10
CA ILE A 13 24.51 1.19 31.82
C ILE A 13 24.58 -0.32 32.09
N LEU A 14 25.03 -1.10 31.11
CA LEU A 14 25.18 -2.55 31.25
C LEU A 14 26.21 -2.91 32.33
N LEU A 15 27.36 -2.23 32.36
CA LEU A 15 28.35 -2.43 33.40
C LEU A 15 27.86 -1.94 34.78
N THR A 16 26.98 -0.94 34.82
CA THR A 16 26.29 -0.51 36.06
C THR A 16 25.32 -1.58 36.55
N TYR A 17 24.54 -2.21 35.66
CA TYR A 17 23.67 -3.34 36.02
C TYR A 17 24.47 -4.53 36.58
N LEU A 18 25.68 -4.78 36.04
CA LEU A 18 26.56 -5.88 36.47
C LEU A 18 27.61 -5.48 37.52
N LYS A 19 27.45 -4.33 38.20
CA LYS A 19 28.48 -3.73 39.07
C LYS A 19 29.06 -4.68 40.12
N ASP A 20 28.23 -5.53 40.73
CA ASP A 20 28.68 -6.45 41.78
C ASP A 20 29.61 -7.54 41.21
N MET A 21 29.28 -8.03 40.02
CA MET A 21 30.08 -9.03 39.31
C MET A 21 31.38 -8.43 38.77
N VAL A 22 31.33 -7.18 38.30
CA VAL A 22 32.51 -6.40 37.90
C VAL A 22 33.47 -6.24 39.08
N ALA A 23 32.94 -5.91 40.27
CA ALA A 23 33.72 -5.78 41.50
C ALA A 23 34.35 -7.11 41.94
N ILE A 24 33.60 -8.23 41.86
CA ILE A 24 34.12 -9.58 42.17
C ILE A 24 35.30 -9.95 41.25
N LEU A 25 35.25 -9.56 39.98
CA LEU A 25 36.32 -9.81 39.01
C LEU A 25 37.54 -8.87 39.18
N GLY A 26 37.51 -7.96 40.16
CA GLY A 26 38.57 -6.97 40.38
C GLY A 26 38.73 -5.97 39.23
N LYS A 27 37.68 -5.79 38.41
CA LYS A 27 37.68 -4.88 37.26
C LYS A 27 36.96 -3.58 37.62
N THR A 28 37.19 -2.54 36.83
CA THR A 28 36.56 -1.22 37.00
C THR A 28 35.83 -0.80 35.73
N ARG A 29 34.82 0.05 35.90
CA ARG A 29 34.11 0.70 34.78
C ARG A 29 34.97 1.82 34.22
N PHE A 30 34.85 2.09 32.91
CA PHE A 30 35.40 3.31 32.33
C PHE A 30 34.61 4.53 32.82
N LYS A 31 35.15 5.74 32.64
CA LYS A 31 34.47 7.00 32.95
C LYS A 31 33.89 7.61 31.68
N ILE A 32 32.71 8.20 31.78
CA ILE A 32 32.05 8.93 30.71
C ILE A 32 31.73 10.33 31.23
N SER A 33 31.99 11.34 30.41
CA SER A 33 31.61 12.72 30.70
C SER A 33 30.88 13.32 29.51
N PHE A 34 29.81 14.08 29.78
CA PHE A 34 28.97 14.68 28.75
C PHE A 34 29.16 16.18 28.71
N GLU A 35 29.32 16.71 27.49
CA GLU A 35 29.44 18.16 27.26
C GLU A 35 28.16 18.91 27.66
N THR A 36 27.00 18.28 27.51
CA THR A 36 25.69 18.83 27.90
C THR A 36 25.06 17.99 29.00
N ARG A 37 24.59 18.64 30.07
CA ARG A 37 23.88 18.02 31.21
C ARG A 37 24.66 16.93 31.95
N GLY A 38 25.99 16.92 31.83
CA GLY A 38 26.86 15.97 32.53
C GLY A 38 26.67 15.99 34.05
N GLU A 39 26.50 17.19 34.63
CA GLU A 39 26.32 17.37 36.08
C GLU A 39 25.12 16.59 36.67
N ALA A 40 24.06 16.39 35.88
CA ALA A 40 22.88 15.63 36.30
C ALA A 40 22.96 14.15 35.85
N ASN A 41 23.43 13.91 34.62
CA ASN A 41 23.39 12.58 34.01
C ASN A 41 24.54 11.66 34.48
N GLU A 42 25.73 12.19 34.75
CA GLU A 42 26.89 11.38 35.17
C GLU A 42 26.67 10.74 36.55
N PRO A 43 26.25 11.47 37.60
CA PRO A 43 25.96 10.86 38.90
C PRO A 43 24.80 9.85 38.84
N PHE A 44 23.81 10.12 37.98
CA PHE A 44 22.66 9.22 37.80
C PHE A 44 23.06 7.89 37.14
N LEU A 45 23.97 7.92 36.15
CA LEU A 45 24.47 6.71 35.50
C LEU A 45 25.33 5.84 36.43
N GLU A 46 26.02 6.44 37.40
CA GLU A 46 26.81 5.70 38.39
C GLU A 46 25.93 4.84 39.32
N ALA A 47 24.74 5.36 39.66
CA ALA A 47 23.76 4.76 40.55
C ALA A 47 22.32 5.02 40.05
N ILE A 48 21.86 4.19 39.12
CA ILE A 48 20.54 4.33 38.47
C ILE A 48 19.43 4.01 39.48
N ASP A 49 18.51 4.96 39.66
CA ASP A 49 17.31 4.84 40.49
C ASP A 49 16.06 4.95 39.61
N LEU A 50 15.32 3.83 39.50
CA LEU A 50 14.13 3.74 38.65
C LEU A 50 12.99 4.65 39.11
N SER A 51 12.95 5.06 40.39
CA SER A 51 11.91 5.95 40.91
C SER A 51 12.02 7.39 40.37
N ARG A 52 13.19 7.75 39.86
CA ARG A 52 13.50 9.10 39.35
C ARG A 52 13.31 9.23 37.84
N ALA A 53 12.75 8.20 37.19
CA ALA A 53 12.58 8.15 35.73
C ALA A 53 11.78 9.35 35.17
N GLU A 54 10.83 9.89 35.94
CA GLU A 54 9.98 11.01 35.50
C GLU A 54 10.60 12.40 35.74
N GLU A 55 11.77 12.50 36.38
CA GLU A 55 12.39 13.80 36.68
C GLU A 55 12.89 14.53 35.43
N ASN A 56 13.37 13.80 34.42
CA ASN A 56 13.74 14.35 33.12
C ASN A 56 13.74 13.28 32.01
N VAL A 57 13.74 13.73 30.75
CA VAL A 57 13.71 12.84 29.57
C VAL A 57 14.92 11.91 29.46
N ASP A 58 16.10 12.36 29.91
CA ASP A 58 17.32 11.55 29.85
C ASP A 58 17.22 10.40 30.86
N PHE A 59 16.73 10.66 32.07
CA PHE A 59 16.50 9.66 33.12
C PHE A 59 15.44 8.65 32.70
N PHE A 60 14.35 9.11 32.09
CA PHE A 60 13.32 8.23 31.54
C PHE A 60 13.93 7.19 30.60
N HIS A 61 14.72 7.64 29.61
CA HIS A 61 15.36 6.73 28.66
C HIS A 61 16.48 5.87 29.26
N ILE A 62 17.24 6.39 30.23
CA ILE A 62 18.26 5.60 30.96
C ILE A 62 17.57 4.47 31.76
N CYS A 63 16.47 4.77 32.46
CA CYS A 63 15.68 3.78 33.20
C CYS A 63 15.07 2.72 32.27
N GLN A 64 14.52 3.13 31.12
CA GLN A 64 14.00 2.20 30.11
C GLN A 64 15.11 1.27 29.58
N ALA A 65 16.30 1.81 29.30
CA ALA A 65 17.44 1.01 28.87
C ALA A 65 17.90 0.02 29.96
N TYR A 66 17.93 0.46 31.22
CA TYR A 66 18.27 -0.40 32.36
C TYR A 66 17.25 -1.52 32.54
N GLN A 67 15.95 -1.22 32.48
CA GLN A 67 14.86 -2.21 32.55
C GLN A 67 14.92 -3.20 31.37
N ALA A 68 15.23 -2.73 30.17
CA ALA A 68 15.41 -3.60 29.00
C ALA A 68 16.58 -4.58 29.22
N ILE A 69 17.70 -4.12 29.79
CA ILE A 69 18.83 -4.98 30.15
C ILE A 69 18.44 -5.99 31.23
N GLU A 70 17.73 -5.54 32.27
CA GLU A 70 17.23 -6.41 33.34
C GLU A 70 16.32 -7.52 32.80
N ASN A 71 15.31 -7.15 32.01
CA ASN A 71 14.39 -8.08 31.35
C ASN A 71 15.14 -9.04 30.41
N TRP A 72 16.14 -8.55 29.69
CA TRP A 72 16.97 -9.39 28.84
C TRP A 72 17.76 -10.43 29.66
N PHE A 73 18.19 -10.11 30.88
CA PHE A 73 18.89 -11.08 31.71
C PHE A 73 17.98 -12.00 32.54
N ALA A 74 16.69 -11.67 32.73
CA ALA A 74 15.78 -12.40 33.60
C ALA A 74 15.66 -13.90 33.26
N ASP A 75 15.57 -14.24 31.97
CA ASP A 75 15.36 -15.62 31.50
C ASP A 75 16.66 -16.32 31.04
N ARG A 76 17.84 -15.77 31.36
CA ARG A 76 19.13 -16.25 30.84
C ARG A 76 20.05 -16.80 31.92
N ASP A 77 20.78 -17.86 31.57
CA ASP A 77 21.75 -18.50 32.47
C ASP A 77 22.83 -17.49 32.93
N PRO A 78 23.17 -17.44 34.24
CA PRO A 78 24.18 -16.52 34.79
C PRO A 78 25.54 -16.55 34.09
N MET A 79 25.92 -17.66 33.45
CA MET A 79 27.13 -17.79 32.64
C MET A 79 27.16 -16.80 31.46
N HIS A 80 26.00 -16.34 30.97
CA HIS A 80 25.92 -15.31 29.94
C HIS A 80 26.44 -13.95 30.44
N LYS A 81 26.14 -13.60 31.70
CA LYS A 81 26.65 -12.36 32.33
C LYS A 81 28.19 -12.39 32.38
N LEU A 82 28.76 -13.54 32.77
CA LEU A 82 30.20 -13.72 32.84
C LEU A 82 30.88 -13.66 31.46
N LYS A 83 30.33 -14.36 30.45
CA LYS A 83 30.85 -14.31 29.07
C LYS A 83 30.83 -12.89 28.50
N LEU A 84 29.78 -12.13 28.77
CA LEU A 84 29.67 -10.76 28.31
C LEU A 84 30.72 -9.85 28.98
N LEU A 85 30.93 -10.00 30.29
CA LEU A 85 31.97 -9.26 31.00
C LEU A 85 33.38 -9.60 30.50
N GLN A 86 33.63 -10.88 30.15
CA GLN A 86 34.90 -11.26 29.51
C GLN A 86 35.12 -10.52 28.19
N HIS A 87 34.07 -10.35 27.38
CA HIS A 87 34.17 -9.61 26.13
C HIS A 87 34.42 -8.11 26.33
N PHE A 88 33.91 -7.50 27.39
CA PHE A 88 34.10 -6.07 27.64
C PHE A 88 35.34 -5.71 28.47
N LEU A 89 35.80 -6.58 29.37
CA LEU A 89 36.78 -6.22 30.41
C LEU A 89 38.07 -7.06 30.41
N ASN A 90 38.20 -8.07 29.53
CA ASN A 90 39.45 -8.79 29.37
C ASN A 90 40.54 -7.89 28.76
N ASP A 91 41.77 -8.11 29.20
CA ASP A 91 42.95 -7.54 28.57
C ASP A 91 43.37 -8.35 27.34
N ASP A 92 44.34 -7.81 26.60
CA ASP A 92 44.86 -8.43 25.38
C ASP A 92 45.58 -9.75 25.64
N GLU A 93 46.14 -9.95 26.84
CA GLU A 93 46.81 -11.21 27.23
C GLU A 93 45.80 -12.34 27.45
N THR A 94 44.68 -12.04 28.12
CA THR A 94 43.59 -12.98 28.37
C THR A 94 42.80 -13.28 27.09
N GLY A 95 42.73 -12.32 26.18
CA GLY A 95 42.05 -12.42 24.89
C GLY A 95 40.51 -12.46 25.01
N ARG A 96 39.85 -12.65 23.86
CA ARG A 96 38.37 -12.60 23.70
C ARG A 96 37.75 -11.23 24.03
N ASN A 97 38.53 -10.17 24.09
CA ASN A 97 38.05 -8.80 24.27
C ASN A 97 37.53 -8.21 22.94
N VAL A 98 36.50 -7.37 23.04
CA VAL A 98 36.01 -6.57 21.92
C VAL A 98 36.97 -5.42 21.69
N LYS A 99 37.42 -5.24 20.45
CA LYS A 99 38.30 -4.13 20.05
C LYS A 99 37.49 -3.09 19.29
N VAL A 100 37.68 -1.82 19.65
CA VAL A 100 37.03 -0.68 18.99
C VAL A 100 38.06 0.03 18.12
N ILE A 101 37.70 0.33 16.88
CA ILE A 101 38.51 1.17 16.00
C ILE A 101 38.10 2.62 16.24
N TRP A 102 39.01 3.42 16.80
CA TRP A 102 38.76 4.82 17.13
C TRP A 102 39.41 5.74 16.09
N PHE A 103 38.60 6.42 15.29
CA PHE A 103 39.06 7.44 14.35
C PHE A 103 38.88 8.83 14.96
N LYS A 104 39.98 9.42 15.43
CA LYS A 104 40.01 10.82 15.89
C LYS A 104 40.31 11.74 14.71
N LEU A 105 39.42 12.70 14.46
CA LEU A 105 39.59 13.72 13.41
C LEU A 105 40.47 14.87 13.91
N ALA A 106 41.20 15.52 13.00
CA ALA A 106 41.90 16.77 13.31
C ALA A 106 40.89 17.92 13.48
N GLU A 107 41.26 18.98 14.22
CA GLU A 107 40.35 20.11 14.51
C GLU A 107 39.80 20.81 13.25
N ASN A 108 40.56 20.78 12.16
CA ASN A 108 40.21 21.40 10.88
C ASN A 108 39.53 20.43 9.89
N ASP A 109 39.40 19.14 10.23
CA ASP A 109 38.74 18.17 9.36
C ASP A 109 37.23 18.29 9.49
N ASN A 110 36.53 18.34 8.35
CA ASN A 110 35.08 18.30 8.33
C ASN A 110 34.58 16.90 8.79
N PRO A 111 33.88 16.81 9.94
CA PRO A 111 33.39 15.53 10.45
C PRO A 111 32.43 14.82 9.51
N VAL A 112 31.69 15.59 8.70
CA VAL A 112 30.72 15.06 7.73
C VAL A 112 31.44 14.44 6.55
N ASP A 113 32.44 15.11 5.97
CA ASP A 113 33.19 14.56 4.82
C ASP A 113 33.97 13.30 5.23
N ALA A 114 34.54 13.29 6.43
CA ALA A 114 35.19 12.11 6.98
C ALA A 114 34.19 10.97 7.22
N PHE A 115 33.01 11.27 7.79
CA PHE A 115 31.94 10.29 7.99
C PHE A 115 31.41 9.73 6.66
N THR A 116 31.19 10.58 5.66
CA THR A 116 30.78 10.13 4.32
C THR A 116 31.84 9.23 3.70
N ARG A 117 33.13 9.61 3.71
CA ARG A 117 34.21 8.75 3.18
C ARG A 117 34.37 7.43 3.93
N LEU A 118 34.17 7.42 5.25
CA LEU A 118 34.29 6.22 6.10
C LEU A 118 33.13 5.25 5.92
N ASN A 119 31.92 5.78 5.65
CA ASN A 119 30.71 4.98 5.48
C ASN A 119 30.36 4.66 4.02
N VAL A 120 30.99 5.34 3.04
CA VAL A 120 30.96 4.92 1.63
C VAL A 120 31.41 3.45 1.56
N GLY A 121 30.43 2.58 1.31
CA GLY A 121 30.63 1.15 1.14
C GLY A 121 30.64 0.26 2.40
N LYS A 122 30.31 0.75 3.61
CA LYS A 122 30.41 -0.08 4.85
C LYS A 122 29.12 -0.31 5.63
N ILE A 123 28.12 0.54 5.51
CA ILE A 123 26.70 0.29 5.82
C ILE A 123 25.94 1.08 4.76
N PRO A 124 25.05 0.50 3.94
CA PRO A 124 24.38 1.24 2.89
C PRO A 124 23.41 2.24 3.52
N LEU A 125 23.90 3.45 3.80
CA LEU A 125 23.04 4.58 4.10
C LEU A 125 22.16 4.80 2.88
N THR A 126 20.86 4.90 3.09
CA THR A 126 19.92 5.15 1.98
C THR A 126 20.13 6.57 1.44
N ASN A 127 19.72 6.81 0.19
CA ASN A 127 19.69 8.18 -0.36
C ASN A 127 18.98 9.14 0.59
N ASP A 128 17.91 8.69 1.24
CA ASP A 128 17.07 9.50 2.12
C ASP A 128 17.83 9.94 3.37
N GLU A 129 18.62 9.05 3.98
CA GLU A 129 19.45 9.37 5.14
C GLU A 129 20.58 10.35 4.78
N LEU A 130 21.18 10.18 3.60
CA LEU A 130 22.24 11.07 3.12
C LEU A 130 21.68 12.46 2.76
N ILE A 131 20.52 12.52 2.11
CA ILE A 131 19.83 13.77 1.78
C ILE A 131 19.37 14.48 3.06
N ARG A 132 18.87 13.73 4.05
CA ARG A 132 18.54 14.28 5.38
C ARG A 132 19.74 14.97 6.01
N ALA A 133 20.91 14.35 5.97
CA ALA A 133 22.13 14.95 6.50
C ALA A 133 22.52 16.25 5.76
N LEU A 134 22.28 16.34 4.44
CA LEU A 134 22.53 17.56 3.67
C LEU A 134 21.63 18.71 4.12
N PHE A 135 20.32 18.46 4.28
CA PHE A 135 19.36 19.49 4.69
C PHE A 135 19.53 19.91 6.15
N LEU A 136 20.02 19.02 7.01
CA LEU A 136 20.31 19.32 8.41
C LEU A 136 21.73 19.89 8.61
N ARG A 137 22.51 20.12 7.56
CA ARG A 137 23.82 20.77 7.67
C ARG A 137 23.63 22.24 8.06
N ARG A 138 24.38 22.71 9.05
CA ARG A 138 24.50 24.15 9.34
C ARG A 138 24.99 24.87 8.08
N SER A 139 24.13 25.72 7.52
CA SER A 139 24.42 26.51 6.32
C SER A 139 23.93 27.93 6.56
N GLY A 140 24.84 28.82 6.96
CA GLY A 140 24.54 30.22 7.26
C GLY A 140 25.64 30.86 8.09
N SER A 141 25.82 32.17 7.93
CA SER A 141 26.73 32.99 8.75
C SER A 141 26.13 33.37 10.11
N ASP A 142 24.81 33.29 10.25
CA ASP A 142 24.08 33.53 11.50
C ASP A 142 23.66 32.18 12.12
N GLU A 143 24.19 31.89 13.32
CA GLU A 143 23.94 30.62 14.02
C GLU A 143 22.47 30.45 14.42
N SER A 144 21.76 31.53 14.76
CA SER A 144 20.39 31.46 15.26
C SER A 144 19.40 31.13 14.14
N GLU A 145 19.53 31.80 12.98
CA GLU A 145 18.70 31.51 11.80
C GLU A 145 18.95 30.10 11.26
N ALA A 146 20.22 29.68 11.18
CA ALA A 146 20.56 28.33 10.72
C ALA A 146 19.97 27.24 11.63
N GLN A 147 19.97 27.46 12.95
CA GLN A 147 19.37 26.54 13.91
C GLN A 147 17.84 26.50 13.81
N ASN A 148 17.18 27.64 13.66
CA ASN A 148 15.73 27.71 13.49
C ASN A 148 15.28 27.02 12.19
N LEU A 149 16.00 27.23 11.09
CA LEU A 149 15.75 26.55 9.82
C LEU A 149 15.88 25.03 9.96
N GLN A 150 16.92 24.56 10.65
CA GLN A 150 17.17 23.14 10.88
C GLN A 150 16.04 22.49 11.69
N ILE A 151 15.58 23.14 12.77
CA ILE A 151 14.46 22.66 13.59
C ILE A 151 13.19 22.58 12.75
N ARG A 152 12.91 23.60 11.93
CA ARG A 152 11.75 23.62 11.03
C ARG A 152 11.79 22.48 10.01
N ILE A 153 12.93 22.29 9.34
CA ILE A 153 13.11 21.19 8.38
C ILE A 153 12.94 19.83 9.07
N ALA A 154 13.49 19.65 10.28
CA ALA A 154 13.36 18.41 11.02
C ALA A 154 11.91 18.08 11.38
N TYR A 155 11.13 19.08 11.82
CA TYR A 155 9.70 18.92 12.10
C TYR A 155 8.89 18.63 10.83
N GLU A 156 9.13 19.39 9.76
CA GLU A 156 8.45 19.20 8.49
C GLU A 156 8.78 17.82 7.89
N TRP A 157 10.03 17.37 7.99
CA TRP A 157 10.43 16.03 7.58
C TRP A 157 9.60 14.95 8.28
N ASP A 158 9.49 15.02 9.61
CA ASP A 158 8.71 14.05 10.39
C ASP A 158 7.25 14.00 9.94
N HIS A 159 6.64 15.17 9.71
CA HIS A 159 5.29 15.27 9.17
C HIS A 159 5.15 14.63 7.77
N LEU A 160 6.07 14.93 6.86
CA LEU A 160 6.07 14.38 5.50
C LEU A 160 6.20 12.86 5.52
N GLU A 161 7.16 12.33 6.28
CA GLU A 161 7.38 10.89 6.41
C GLU A 161 6.16 10.20 7.02
N LYS A 162 5.62 10.73 8.14
CA LYS A 162 4.43 10.17 8.78
C LYS A 162 3.23 10.12 7.84
N SER A 163 3.05 11.14 7.01
CA SER A 163 1.96 11.19 6.03
C SER A 163 2.14 10.15 4.94
N LEU A 164 3.36 9.98 4.41
CA LEU A 164 3.69 8.97 3.40
C LEU A 164 3.63 7.53 3.93
N GLN A 165 3.78 7.34 5.24
CA GLN A 165 3.58 6.03 5.89
C GLN A 165 2.10 5.59 5.94
N SER A 166 1.14 6.47 5.67
CA SER A 166 -0.25 6.07 5.46
C SER A 166 -0.38 5.22 4.18
N ASP A 167 -0.82 3.98 4.31
CA ASP A 167 -1.00 3.08 3.16
C ASP A 167 -2.04 3.62 2.16
N ALA A 168 -3.12 4.25 2.65
CA ALA A 168 -4.09 4.91 1.78
C ALA A 168 -3.45 5.97 0.88
N PHE A 169 -2.52 6.77 1.42
CA PHE A 169 -1.81 7.80 0.65
C PHE A 169 -0.73 7.18 -0.24
N TRP A 170 0.00 6.20 0.26
CA TRP A 170 1.07 5.54 -0.49
C TRP A 170 0.55 4.78 -1.71
N TYR A 171 -0.47 3.95 -1.54
CA TYR A 171 -1.06 3.17 -2.63
C TYR A 171 -1.92 4.04 -3.56
N PHE A 172 -2.40 5.20 -3.12
CA PHE A 172 -2.92 6.20 -4.06
C PHE A 172 -1.82 6.65 -5.05
N LEU A 173 -0.62 6.94 -4.55
CA LEU A 173 0.51 7.46 -5.33
C LEU A 173 1.33 6.40 -6.07
N ASN A 174 1.34 5.15 -5.60
CA ASN A 174 2.23 4.10 -6.09
C ASN A 174 1.49 2.79 -6.37
N ASN A 175 1.99 2.03 -7.33
CA ASN A 175 1.52 0.66 -7.62
C ASN A 175 2.41 -0.43 -7.00
N GLN A 176 3.50 -0.03 -6.35
CA GLN A 176 4.45 -0.94 -5.72
C GLN A 176 4.26 -0.92 -4.20
N PRO A 177 4.46 -2.06 -3.51
CA PRO A 177 4.43 -2.09 -2.07
C PRO A 177 5.51 -1.14 -1.52
N GLY A 178 5.17 -0.40 -0.46
CA GLY A 178 6.13 0.51 0.17
C GLY A 178 7.31 -0.23 0.77
N THR A 179 8.49 0.39 0.74
CA THR A 179 9.66 -0.14 1.47
C THR A 179 9.48 0.05 2.97
N ALA A 180 9.97 -0.89 3.77
CA ALA A 180 9.83 -0.89 5.24
C ALA A 180 10.69 0.16 5.98
N GLN A 181 11.44 1.02 5.27
CA GLN A 181 12.35 2.01 5.87
C GLN A 181 11.77 3.42 5.80
N ASN A 182 12.12 4.20 4.77
CA ASN A 182 11.66 5.58 4.59
C ASN A 182 10.89 5.69 3.27
N ARG A 183 9.79 6.45 3.28
CA ARG A 183 8.96 6.71 2.09
C ARG A 183 9.19 8.11 1.52
N ILE A 184 9.77 9.04 2.29
CA ILE A 184 10.10 10.42 1.85
C ILE A 184 11.07 10.46 0.66
N GLY A 185 11.87 9.43 0.45
CA GLY A 185 12.70 9.27 -0.76
C GLY A 185 11.94 9.42 -2.07
N PHE A 186 10.68 9.03 -2.07
CA PHE A 186 9.76 9.24 -3.18
C PHE A 186 9.63 10.73 -3.58
N LEU A 187 9.59 11.65 -2.61
CA LEU A 187 9.52 13.08 -2.91
C LEU A 187 10.85 13.60 -3.50
N PHE A 188 11.99 13.07 -3.03
CA PHE A 188 13.30 13.43 -3.59
C PHE A 188 13.44 12.98 -5.03
N ASP A 189 13.04 11.74 -5.33
CA ASP A 189 12.97 11.22 -6.69
C ASP A 189 12.08 12.11 -7.58
N LEU A 190 10.87 12.42 -7.09
CA LEU A 190 9.90 13.23 -7.83
C LEU A 190 10.45 14.63 -8.15
N VAL A 191 11.07 15.32 -7.19
CA VAL A 191 11.64 16.66 -7.39
C VAL A 191 12.83 16.61 -8.34
N VAL A 192 13.75 15.66 -8.18
CA VAL A 192 14.93 15.55 -9.02
C VAL A 192 14.57 15.22 -10.47
N ARG A 193 13.61 14.31 -10.68
CA ARG A 193 13.11 13.97 -12.02
C ARG A 193 12.32 15.10 -12.67
N ALA A 194 11.58 15.89 -11.87
CA ALA A 194 10.90 17.08 -12.38
C ALA A 194 11.87 18.17 -12.84
N ASP A 195 13.01 18.32 -12.16
CA ASP A 195 14.08 19.25 -12.53
C ASP A 195 14.94 18.74 -13.70
N GLY A 196 14.78 17.48 -14.11
CA GLY A 196 15.55 16.79 -15.15
C GLY A 196 16.77 16.06 -14.59
N LEU A 197 16.70 14.72 -14.51
CA LEU A 197 17.84 13.89 -14.12
C LEU A 197 18.95 13.97 -15.17
N PRO A 198 20.22 14.20 -14.77
CA PRO A 198 21.35 13.87 -15.62
C PRO A 198 21.33 12.38 -15.95
N LYS A 199 21.52 12.00 -17.22
CA LYS A 199 21.48 10.60 -17.68
C LYS A 199 22.51 9.71 -16.96
N GLU A 200 23.59 10.30 -16.46
CA GLU A 200 24.63 9.62 -15.70
C GLU A 200 24.17 9.19 -14.29
N ALA A 201 23.11 9.82 -13.75
CA ALA A 201 22.56 9.55 -12.42
C ALA A 201 21.39 8.55 -12.42
N GLU A 202 20.86 8.18 -13.58
CA GLU A 202 19.68 7.32 -13.73
C GLU A 202 19.96 5.84 -13.39
N HIS A 203 21.24 5.44 -13.33
CA HIS A 203 21.68 4.07 -13.02
C HIS A 203 22.61 3.99 -11.80
N ASP A 204 22.83 5.11 -11.11
CA ASP A 204 23.62 5.15 -9.88
C ASP A 204 22.71 4.98 -8.66
N ALA A 205 23.04 4.03 -7.79
CA ALA A 205 22.36 3.81 -6.52
C ALA A 205 22.30 5.08 -5.65
N TYR A 206 23.21 6.03 -5.86
CA TYR A 206 23.27 7.32 -5.15
C TYR A 206 22.98 8.55 -6.02
N GLY A 207 22.43 8.37 -7.23
CA GLY A 207 22.22 9.46 -8.19
C GLY A 207 21.38 10.62 -7.65
N ILE A 208 20.33 10.31 -6.88
CA ILE A 208 19.44 11.31 -6.25
C ILE A 208 20.23 12.14 -5.22
N PHE A 209 21.01 11.48 -4.36
CA PHE A 209 21.87 12.16 -3.38
C PHE A 209 22.88 13.08 -4.06
N TYR A 210 23.56 12.63 -5.12
CA TYR A 210 24.53 13.45 -5.84
C TYR A 210 23.89 14.71 -6.43
N SER A 211 22.67 14.60 -6.98
CA SER A 211 21.91 15.76 -7.47
C SER A 211 21.67 16.80 -6.38
N PHE A 212 21.19 16.39 -5.20
CA PHE A 212 21.01 17.31 -4.06
C PHE A 212 22.33 17.86 -3.54
N SER A 213 23.39 17.04 -3.47
CA SER A 213 24.72 17.48 -3.05
C SER A 213 25.29 18.57 -3.97
N GLN A 214 25.08 18.46 -5.29
CA GLN A 214 25.48 19.49 -6.24
C GLN A 214 24.66 20.77 -6.08
N LYS A 215 23.33 20.67 -6.00
CA LYS A 215 22.44 21.83 -5.81
C LYS A 215 22.74 22.58 -4.50
N LEU A 216 23.08 21.88 -3.43
CA LEU A 216 23.38 22.49 -2.12
C LEU A 216 24.83 22.96 -1.97
N LYS A 217 25.68 22.79 -3.01
CA LYS A 217 27.03 23.35 -3.09
C LYS A 217 27.06 24.71 -3.82
N THR A 218 26.14 24.95 -4.74
CA THR A 218 26.04 26.23 -5.47
C THR A 218 25.51 27.35 -4.57
N LEU A 219 26.21 28.49 -4.54
CA LEU A 219 25.88 29.67 -3.73
C LEU A 219 24.50 30.29 -4.02
N GLU A 220 23.89 29.99 -5.17
CA GLU A 220 22.59 30.53 -5.59
C GLU A 220 21.38 29.74 -5.06
N ALA A 221 21.57 28.50 -4.58
CA ALA A 221 20.48 27.67 -4.07
C ALA A 221 20.58 27.55 -2.54
N SER A 222 19.79 28.36 -1.83
CA SER A 222 19.63 28.22 -0.38
C SER A 222 19.02 26.85 -0.04
N THR A 223 19.49 26.22 1.05
CA THR A 223 18.88 25.01 1.64
C THR A 223 17.36 25.14 1.78
N GLU A 224 16.88 26.33 2.12
CA GLU A 224 15.45 26.63 2.21
C GLU A 224 14.73 26.55 0.85
N HIS A 225 15.38 26.98 -0.23
CA HIS A 225 14.79 26.96 -1.57
C HIS A 225 14.57 25.52 -2.07
N GLU A 226 15.58 24.66 -1.93
CA GLU A 226 15.44 23.24 -2.33
C GLU A 226 14.44 22.49 -1.44
N TRP A 227 14.43 22.79 -0.13
CA TRP A 227 13.42 22.22 0.77
C TRP A 227 12.00 22.68 0.41
N ARG A 228 11.83 23.95 0.01
CA ARG A 228 10.53 24.47 -0.45
C ARG A 228 10.00 23.69 -1.67
N LYS A 229 10.86 23.25 -2.59
CA LYS A 229 10.43 22.42 -3.74
C LYS A 229 9.88 21.07 -3.29
N ILE A 230 10.51 20.43 -2.30
CA ILE A 230 10.04 19.17 -1.69
C ILE A 230 8.68 19.37 -1.04
N LYS A 231 8.51 20.44 -0.25
CA LYS A 231 7.21 20.78 0.35
C LYS A 231 6.14 21.05 -0.70
N GLN A 232 6.45 21.80 -1.74
CA GLN A 232 5.49 22.08 -2.82
C GLN A 232 5.07 20.81 -3.54
N ALA A 233 6.00 19.88 -3.78
CA ALA A 233 5.67 18.57 -4.33
C ALA A 233 4.71 17.80 -3.41
N PHE A 234 5.00 17.73 -2.10
CA PHE A 234 4.11 17.07 -1.14
C PHE A 234 2.72 17.71 -1.09
N LEU A 235 2.62 19.04 -0.94
CA LEU A 235 1.34 19.74 -0.84
C LEU A 235 0.46 19.54 -2.09
N MET A 236 1.07 19.45 -3.27
CA MET A 236 0.36 19.12 -4.50
C MET A 236 -0.23 17.70 -4.45
N LEU A 237 0.53 16.72 -3.96
CA LEU A 237 0.06 15.34 -3.84
C LEU A 237 -1.03 15.20 -2.76
N GLU A 238 -0.88 15.93 -1.66
CA GLU A 238 -1.86 16.02 -0.58
C GLU A 238 -3.18 16.65 -1.09
N GLU A 239 -3.10 17.72 -1.89
CA GLU A 239 -4.27 18.31 -2.54
C GLU A 239 -5.02 17.29 -3.41
N TRP A 240 -4.28 16.53 -4.24
CA TRP A 240 -4.89 15.49 -5.08
C TRP A 240 -5.50 14.35 -4.27
N PHE A 241 -4.91 14.02 -3.11
CA PHE A 241 -5.43 12.98 -2.24
C PHE A 241 -6.67 13.43 -1.46
N GLU A 242 -6.69 14.69 -1.01
CA GLU A 242 -7.79 15.22 -0.23
C GLU A 242 -9.00 15.60 -1.07
N ASP A 243 -8.77 16.11 -2.28
CA ASP A 243 -9.85 16.36 -3.20
C ASP A 243 -10.45 15.05 -3.73
N ARG A 244 -11.75 14.85 -3.49
CA ARG A 244 -12.43 13.61 -3.85
C ARG A 244 -12.40 13.33 -5.35
N VAL A 245 -12.54 14.33 -6.22
CA VAL A 245 -12.57 14.12 -7.67
C VAL A 245 -11.16 13.76 -8.16
N LEU A 246 -10.16 14.54 -7.72
CA LEU A 246 -8.76 14.29 -8.07
C LEU A 246 -8.28 12.94 -7.52
N PHE A 247 -8.66 12.56 -6.30
CA PHE A 247 -8.29 11.29 -5.70
C PHE A 247 -8.66 10.10 -6.60
N HIS A 248 -9.89 10.09 -7.12
CA HIS A 248 -10.35 8.98 -7.98
C HIS A 248 -9.75 9.07 -9.39
N MET A 249 -9.67 10.26 -9.99
CA MET A 249 -9.13 10.43 -11.35
C MET A 249 -7.62 10.19 -11.43
N VAL A 250 -6.85 10.81 -10.53
CA VAL A 250 -5.39 10.61 -10.43
C VAL A 250 -5.09 9.18 -10.01
N GLY A 251 -5.83 8.63 -9.03
CA GLY A 251 -5.65 7.26 -8.57
C GLY A 251 -5.86 6.23 -9.68
N TYR A 252 -6.85 6.44 -10.55
CA TYR A 252 -7.05 5.63 -11.76
C TYR A 252 -5.85 5.71 -12.71
N LEU A 253 -5.38 6.93 -13.04
CA LEU A 253 -4.27 7.11 -13.99
C LEU A 253 -2.98 6.49 -13.48
N ILE A 254 -2.67 6.66 -12.19
CA ILE A 254 -1.53 6.02 -11.54
C ILE A 254 -1.68 4.50 -11.61
N ASN A 255 -2.87 3.96 -11.32
CA ASN A 255 -3.13 2.52 -11.45
C ASN A 255 -2.89 2.01 -12.89
N GLU A 256 -3.26 2.78 -13.91
CA GLU A 256 -2.97 2.48 -15.33
C GLU A 256 -1.49 2.71 -15.71
N GLY A 257 -0.61 3.02 -14.76
CA GLY A 257 0.82 3.19 -14.98
C GLY A 257 1.19 4.56 -15.54
N MET A 258 0.35 5.58 -15.40
CA MET A 258 0.75 6.95 -15.70
C MET A 258 1.70 7.48 -14.62
N ASP A 259 2.80 8.07 -15.07
CA ASP A 259 3.77 8.72 -14.20
C ASP A 259 3.20 10.00 -13.56
N ILE A 260 3.43 10.17 -12.26
CA ILE A 260 3.04 11.37 -11.51
C ILE A 260 3.64 12.64 -12.11
N ILE A 261 4.83 12.58 -12.71
CA ILE A 261 5.43 13.73 -13.38
C ILE A 261 4.62 14.13 -14.61
N ALA A 262 4.06 13.16 -15.34
CA ALA A 262 3.18 13.44 -16.47
C ALA A 262 1.87 14.08 -16.00
N ILE A 263 1.29 13.58 -14.90
CA ILE A 263 0.07 14.16 -14.29
C ILE A 263 0.34 15.59 -13.80
N ARG A 264 1.48 15.81 -13.14
CA ARG A 264 1.92 17.14 -12.70
C ARG A 264 2.02 18.12 -13.87
N LYS A 265 2.53 17.71 -15.03
CA LYS A 265 2.58 18.57 -16.22
C LYS A 265 1.19 18.99 -16.70
N LEU A 266 0.16 18.16 -16.49
CA LEU A 266 -1.22 18.51 -16.82
C LEU A 266 -1.81 19.55 -15.85
N SER A 267 -1.39 19.54 -14.58
CA SER A 267 -1.89 20.47 -13.54
C SER A 267 -1.27 21.87 -13.58
N VAL A 268 -0.09 22.03 -14.18
CA VAL A 268 0.61 23.33 -14.25
C VAL A 268 -0.19 24.36 -15.07
N ASN A 269 -0.23 25.60 -14.57
CA ASN A 269 -0.81 26.78 -15.23
C ASN A 269 -2.25 26.60 -15.72
N CYS A 270 -3.07 25.85 -14.98
CA CYS A 270 -4.49 25.68 -15.32
C CYS A 270 -5.38 25.78 -14.08
N THR A 271 -6.66 26.04 -14.32
CA THR A 271 -7.68 26.00 -13.27
C THR A 271 -7.97 24.55 -12.89
N LYS A 272 -8.54 24.33 -11.70
CA LYS A 272 -8.98 23.00 -11.26
C LYS A 272 -9.90 22.32 -12.28
N SER A 273 -10.92 23.02 -12.77
CA SER A 273 -11.82 22.51 -13.82
C SER A 273 -11.09 22.14 -15.13
N SER A 274 -10.06 22.89 -15.52
CA SER A 274 -9.27 22.57 -16.70
C SER A 274 -8.37 21.37 -16.46
N PHE A 275 -7.87 21.19 -15.24
CA PHE A 275 -7.11 20.01 -14.86
C PHE A 275 -8.00 18.76 -14.88
N GLU A 276 -9.19 18.81 -14.29
CA GLU A 276 -10.19 17.73 -14.34
C GLU A 276 -10.54 17.34 -15.78
N ASP A 277 -10.73 18.31 -16.68
CA ASP A 277 -10.96 18.05 -18.11
C ASP A 277 -9.77 17.32 -18.78
N LYS A 278 -8.54 17.75 -18.50
CA LYS A 278 -7.32 17.10 -19.01
C LYS A 278 -7.20 15.66 -18.49
N LEU A 279 -7.45 15.44 -17.20
CA LEU A 279 -7.46 14.10 -16.60
C LEU A 279 -8.50 13.22 -17.28
N ARG A 280 -9.73 13.72 -17.46
CA ARG A 280 -10.83 13.00 -18.10
C ARG A 280 -10.49 12.57 -19.53
N ARG A 281 -9.86 13.44 -20.33
CA ARG A 281 -9.41 13.11 -21.70
C ARG A 281 -8.33 12.02 -21.71
N GLU A 282 -7.41 12.07 -20.76
CA GLU A 282 -6.38 11.03 -20.62
C GLU A 282 -6.98 9.69 -20.18
N ILE A 283 -7.92 9.71 -19.24
CA ILE A 283 -8.67 8.52 -18.80
C ILE A 283 -9.42 7.92 -19.99
N PHE A 284 -10.11 8.73 -20.78
CA PHE A 284 -10.81 8.28 -21.99
C PHE A 284 -9.84 7.61 -22.98
N THR A 285 -8.69 8.24 -23.21
CA THR A 285 -7.66 7.68 -24.11
C THR A 285 -7.17 6.32 -23.66
N ARG A 286 -6.98 6.12 -22.35
CA ARG A 286 -6.47 4.85 -21.79
C ARG A 286 -7.52 3.75 -21.66
N ALA A 287 -8.76 4.12 -21.34
CA ALA A 287 -9.87 3.18 -21.15
C ALA A 287 -10.49 2.77 -22.51
N ILE A 288 -10.78 3.77 -23.35
CA ILE A 288 -11.50 3.61 -24.62
C ILE A 288 -10.55 3.37 -25.79
N GLY A 289 -9.32 3.88 -25.73
CA GLY A 289 -8.34 3.74 -26.83
C GLY A 289 -8.53 4.75 -27.97
N LYS A 290 -9.37 5.77 -27.76
CA LYS A 290 -9.66 6.85 -28.72
C LYS A 290 -9.37 8.21 -28.08
N VAL A 291 -9.18 9.24 -28.91
CA VAL A 291 -9.01 10.62 -28.39
C VAL A 291 -10.38 11.26 -28.21
N LEU A 292 -10.65 11.76 -27.01
CA LEU A 292 -11.89 12.49 -26.70
C LEU A 292 -11.87 13.87 -27.36
N LYS A 293 -12.49 13.97 -28.56
CA LYS A 293 -12.53 15.20 -29.36
C LYS A 293 -13.62 16.16 -28.89
N THR A 294 -14.80 15.63 -28.56
CA THR A 294 -15.98 16.40 -28.16
C THR A 294 -16.57 15.82 -26.88
N MET A 295 -17.28 16.65 -26.11
CA MET A 295 -18.06 16.22 -24.95
C MET A 295 -19.54 16.01 -25.32
N ASP A 296 -19.81 15.73 -26.58
CA ASP A 296 -21.16 15.42 -27.04
C ASP A 296 -21.58 14.03 -26.53
N LYS A 297 -22.76 13.95 -25.90
CA LYS A 297 -23.22 12.73 -25.24
C LYS A 297 -23.39 11.58 -26.22
N GLN A 298 -23.89 11.84 -27.43
CA GLN A 298 -24.12 10.80 -28.42
C GLN A 298 -22.80 10.24 -28.94
N SER A 299 -21.85 11.09 -29.32
CA SER A 299 -20.54 10.64 -29.80
C SER A 299 -19.76 9.86 -28.74
N VAL A 300 -19.82 10.28 -27.48
CA VAL A 300 -19.16 9.56 -26.37
C VAL A 300 -19.85 8.22 -26.10
N GLN A 301 -21.17 8.16 -26.19
CA GLN A 301 -21.92 6.92 -26.02
C GLN A 301 -21.56 5.89 -27.09
N GLU A 302 -21.51 6.29 -28.37
CA GLU A 302 -21.10 5.40 -29.47
C GLU A 302 -19.68 4.85 -29.24
N ASP A 303 -18.73 5.69 -28.84
CA ASP A 303 -17.35 5.26 -28.56
C ASP A 303 -17.25 4.30 -27.35
N VAL A 304 -18.06 4.53 -26.31
CA VAL A 304 -18.11 3.67 -25.12
C VAL A 304 -18.75 2.32 -25.46
N GLU A 305 -19.88 2.31 -26.14
CA GLU A 305 -20.59 1.08 -26.54
C GLU A 305 -19.70 0.20 -27.44
N GLU A 306 -19.11 0.78 -28.49
CA GLU A 306 -18.16 0.08 -29.37
C GLU A 306 -17.01 -0.55 -28.56
N ARG A 307 -16.49 0.19 -27.57
CA ARG A 307 -15.44 -0.31 -26.71
C ARG A 307 -15.92 -1.49 -25.87
N LEU A 308 -17.06 -1.39 -25.21
CA LEU A 308 -17.59 -2.44 -24.33
C LEU A 308 -17.91 -3.72 -25.12
N GLU A 309 -18.47 -3.59 -26.32
CA GLU A 309 -18.76 -4.72 -27.22
C GLU A 309 -17.50 -5.44 -27.70
N SER A 310 -16.39 -4.70 -27.88
CA SER A 310 -15.11 -5.30 -28.31
C SER A 310 -14.42 -6.15 -27.24
N LEU A 311 -14.86 -6.05 -25.96
CA LEU A 311 -14.20 -6.72 -24.84
C LEU A 311 -14.72 -8.14 -24.65
N ASN A 312 -13.78 -9.05 -24.40
CA ASN A 312 -14.08 -10.45 -24.14
C ASN A 312 -13.09 -10.99 -23.10
N TYR A 313 -13.61 -11.67 -22.08
CA TYR A 313 -12.79 -12.29 -21.04
C TYR A 313 -11.75 -13.26 -21.63
N GLY A 314 -10.58 -13.35 -21.01
CA GLY A 314 -9.44 -14.14 -21.52
C GLY A 314 -8.58 -13.39 -22.54
N SER A 315 -9.19 -12.77 -23.57
CA SER A 315 -8.45 -11.99 -24.57
C SER A 315 -8.10 -10.58 -24.07
N HIS A 316 -8.97 -9.99 -23.25
CA HIS A 316 -8.89 -8.57 -22.86
C HIS A 316 -8.90 -8.36 -21.34
N SER A 317 -8.52 -9.35 -20.53
CA SER A 317 -8.66 -9.32 -19.07
C SER A 317 -8.08 -8.06 -18.41
N ALA A 318 -6.88 -7.62 -18.81
CA ALA A 318 -6.29 -6.38 -18.25
C ALA A 318 -7.15 -5.14 -18.53
N LYS A 319 -7.77 -5.04 -19.70
CA LYS A 319 -8.63 -3.91 -20.07
C LYS A 319 -10.03 -4.00 -19.49
N ILE A 320 -10.57 -5.20 -19.31
CA ILE A 320 -11.80 -5.42 -18.54
C ILE A 320 -11.59 -4.97 -17.09
N LYS A 321 -10.50 -5.40 -16.44
CA LYS A 321 -10.16 -4.99 -15.06
C LYS A 321 -10.07 -3.48 -14.93
N SER A 322 -9.39 -2.83 -15.89
CA SER A 322 -9.28 -1.37 -15.98
C SER A 322 -10.64 -0.67 -16.10
N ILE A 323 -11.52 -1.14 -16.99
CA ILE A 323 -12.85 -0.53 -17.18
C ILE A 323 -13.76 -0.77 -15.97
N LEU A 324 -13.73 -1.96 -15.37
CA LEU A 324 -14.51 -2.23 -14.15
C LEU A 324 -14.01 -1.39 -12.96
N LEU A 325 -12.70 -1.11 -12.88
CA LEU A 325 -12.18 -0.15 -11.90
C LEU A 325 -12.74 1.24 -12.19
N LEU A 326 -12.64 1.72 -13.43
CA LEU A 326 -13.18 3.03 -13.82
C LEU A 326 -14.68 3.14 -13.52
N PHE A 327 -15.45 2.09 -13.78
CA PHE A 327 -16.87 2.03 -13.47
C PHE A 327 -17.15 2.21 -11.97
N ASN A 328 -16.36 1.56 -11.10
CA ASN A 328 -16.43 1.77 -9.65
C ASN A 328 -16.15 3.22 -9.25
N LEU A 329 -15.06 3.79 -9.78
CA LEU A 329 -14.64 5.16 -9.47
C LEU A 329 -15.66 6.19 -9.97
N ALA A 330 -16.15 6.02 -11.20
CA ALA A 330 -17.18 6.87 -11.80
C ALA A 330 -18.50 6.79 -11.02
N THR A 331 -18.94 5.59 -10.63
CA THR A 331 -20.15 5.41 -9.80
C THR A 331 -20.02 6.12 -8.46
N LEU A 332 -18.85 6.05 -7.81
CA LEU A 332 -18.61 6.82 -6.59
C LEU A 332 -18.78 8.31 -6.87
N LEU A 333 -18.13 8.85 -7.90
CA LEU A 333 -18.17 10.28 -8.23
C LEU A 333 -19.57 10.81 -8.60
N GLN A 334 -20.51 9.96 -9.07
CA GLN A 334 -21.88 10.37 -9.40
C GLN A 334 -22.63 10.92 -8.18
N ASN A 335 -22.43 10.32 -7.02
CA ASN A 335 -23.10 10.77 -5.80
C ASN A 335 -22.28 11.84 -5.10
N ARG A 336 -22.65 13.12 -5.25
CA ARG A 336 -21.97 14.25 -4.60
C ARG A 336 -22.18 14.34 -3.09
N CYS A 337 -23.27 13.77 -2.58
CA CYS A 337 -23.56 13.75 -1.15
C CYS A 337 -22.75 12.69 -0.39
N SER A 338 -22.08 11.79 -1.12
CA SER A 338 -21.22 10.76 -0.54
C SER A 338 -19.78 11.25 -0.40
N ASN A 339 -19.14 10.90 0.72
CA ASN A 339 -17.72 11.07 0.95
C ASN A 339 -16.93 9.76 0.78
N LEU A 340 -17.56 8.70 0.25
CA LEU A 340 -16.90 7.42 0.03
C LEU A 340 -15.72 7.59 -0.94
N ARG A 341 -14.57 7.04 -0.54
CA ARG A 341 -13.35 6.92 -1.34
C ARG A 341 -13.10 5.45 -1.67
N PHE A 342 -12.59 5.20 -2.87
CA PHE A 342 -12.12 3.88 -3.27
C PHE A 342 -10.86 3.47 -2.48
N GLN A 343 -10.79 2.23 -2.01
CA GLN A 343 -9.66 1.71 -1.21
C GLN A 343 -8.55 1.22 -2.16
N PHE A 344 -7.76 2.15 -2.68
CA PHE A 344 -6.61 1.81 -3.55
C PHE A 344 -5.56 0.97 -2.85
N ASP A 345 -5.41 1.13 -1.53
CA ASP A 345 -4.57 0.32 -0.67
C ASP A 345 -4.97 -1.16 -0.71
N SER A 346 -6.23 -1.50 -0.43
CA SER A 346 -6.71 -2.88 -0.58
C SER A 346 -6.63 -3.34 -2.04
N PHE A 347 -6.97 -2.47 -3.00
CA PHE A 347 -6.98 -2.84 -4.42
C PHE A 347 -5.58 -3.17 -4.99
N LYS A 348 -4.53 -2.52 -4.51
CA LYS A 348 -3.16 -2.69 -5.02
C LYS A 348 -2.29 -3.61 -4.16
N SER A 349 -2.62 -3.77 -2.88
CA SER A 349 -1.90 -4.70 -2.00
C SER A 349 -2.38 -6.15 -2.14
N GLU A 350 -3.63 -6.36 -2.55
CA GLU A 350 -4.22 -7.67 -2.77
C GLU A 350 -4.22 -8.08 -4.25
N SER A 351 -4.37 -9.38 -4.51
CA SER A 351 -4.59 -9.88 -5.87
C SER A 351 -6.07 -9.79 -6.23
N TRP A 352 -6.39 -8.95 -7.21
CA TRP A 352 -7.74 -8.81 -7.76
C TRP A 352 -7.89 -9.53 -9.09
N ASP A 353 -8.97 -10.29 -9.22
CA ASP A 353 -9.35 -11.05 -10.41
C ASP A 353 -10.70 -10.57 -10.97
N ILE A 354 -11.10 -11.14 -12.11
CA ILE A 354 -12.41 -10.94 -12.72
C ILE A 354 -13.30 -12.12 -12.37
N GLU A 355 -14.44 -11.83 -11.75
CA GLU A 355 -15.48 -12.80 -11.41
C GLU A 355 -16.59 -12.77 -12.46
N HIS A 356 -17.05 -13.94 -12.92
CA HIS A 356 -18.29 -14.03 -13.70
C HIS A 356 -19.50 -13.95 -12.76
N VAL A 357 -20.47 -13.09 -13.03
CA VAL A 357 -21.65 -12.94 -12.17
C VAL A 357 -22.49 -14.22 -12.19
N ARG A 358 -22.79 -14.76 -13.37
CA ARG A 358 -23.40 -16.08 -13.56
C ARG A 358 -22.35 -17.15 -13.86
N SER A 359 -22.71 -18.44 -13.73
CA SER A 359 -21.82 -19.53 -14.14
C SER A 359 -21.68 -19.59 -15.67
N VAL A 360 -20.51 -19.99 -16.17
CA VAL A 360 -20.23 -20.18 -17.60
C VAL A 360 -20.04 -21.66 -17.92
N THR A 361 -20.66 -22.12 -19.01
CA THR A 361 -20.67 -23.55 -19.38
C THR A 361 -19.28 -24.09 -19.74
N SER A 362 -18.38 -23.24 -20.24
CA SER A 362 -16.98 -23.60 -20.53
C SER A 362 -16.19 -24.04 -19.29
N ASP A 363 -16.62 -23.63 -18.10
CA ASP A 363 -15.90 -23.86 -16.85
C ASP A 363 -16.60 -24.94 -16.01
N LYS A 364 -17.24 -25.90 -16.68
CA LYS A 364 -17.90 -27.05 -16.06
C LYS A 364 -16.87 -27.90 -15.26
N PRO A 365 -17.20 -28.38 -14.04
CA PRO A 365 -16.30 -29.22 -13.27
C PRO A 365 -16.01 -30.57 -13.93
N GLU A 366 -14.76 -30.76 -14.38
CA GLU A 366 -14.33 -31.99 -15.05
C GLU A 366 -13.84 -33.06 -14.07
N ARG A 367 -13.07 -32.69 -13.03
CA ARG A 367 -12.49 -33.67 -12.10
C ARG A 367 -13.44 -33.99 -10.95
N HIS A 368 -13.45 -35.24 -10.48
CA HIS A 368 -14.30 -35.69 -9.37
C HIS A 368 -14.24 -34.79 -8.11
N PRO A 369 -13.07 -34.37 -7.60
CA PRO A 369 -13.02 -33.45 -6.47
C PRO A 369 -13.68 -32.09 -6.75
N GLU A 370 -13.62 -31.61 -8.00
CA GLU A 370 -14.24 -30.34 -8.39
C GLU A 370 -15.75 -30.47 -8.51
N ARG A 371 -16.25 -31.59 -9.05
CA ARG A 371 -17.68 -31.94 -9.08
C ARG A 371 -18.26 -32.00 -7.68
N VAL A 372 -17.59 -32.73 -6.79
CA VAL A 372 -17.99 -32.86 -5.37
C VAL A 372 -18.03 -31.49 -4.70
N ASN A 373 -17.01 -30.65 -4.90
CA ASN A 373 -16.98 -29.33 -4.28
C ASN A 373 -18.10 -28.42 -4.80
N TRP A 374 -18.32 -28.40 -6.11
CA TRP A 374 -19.40 -27.62 -6.73
C TRP A 374 -20.78 -28.05 -6.24
N LEU A 375 -21.04 -29.36 -6.19
CA LEU A 375 -22.29 -29.91 -5.67
C LEU A 375 -22.48 -29.61 -4.18
N LYS A 376 -21.42 -29.64 -3.37
CA LYS A 376 -21.49 -29.25 -1.95
C LYS A 376 -21.89 -27.80 -1.76
N HIS A 377 -21.40 -26.88 -2.60
CA HIS A 377 -21.82 -25.48 -2.53
C HIS A 377 -23.30 -25.31 -2.87
N CYS A 378 -23.78 -25.99 -3.91
CA CYS A 378 -25.18 -25.97 -4.30
C CYS A 378 -26.07 -26.60 -3.21
N LEU A 379 -25.67 -27.75 -2.67
CA LEU A 379 -26.37 -28.45 -1.59
C LEU A 379 -26.48 -27.56 -0.35
N GLY A 380 -25.37 -26.97 0.10
CA GLY A 380 -25.37 -26.08 1.27
C GLY A 380 -26.34 -24.91 1.11
N TYR A 381 -26.47 -24.37 -0.10
CA TYR A 381 -27.48 -23.35 -0.40
C TYR A 381 -28.92 -23.91 -0.32
N LEU A 382 -29.19 -25.06 -0.96
CA LEU A 382 -30.51 -25.69 -0.97
C LEU A 382 -30.98 -26.11 0.44
N GLU A 383 -30.07 -26.60 1.28
CA GLU A 383 -30.32 -26.92 2.68
C GLU A 383 -30.71 -25.69 3.48
N LEU A 384 -30.00 -24.58 3.29
CA LEU A 384 -30.23 -23.33 3.99
C LEU A 384 -31.57 -22.69 3.62
N GLN A 385 -32.01 -22.85 2.37
CA GLN A 385 -33.34 -22.42 1.92
C GLN A 385 -34.46 -23.42 2.25
N GLY A 386 -34.12 -24.68 2.57
CA GLY A 386 -35.09 -25.74 2.81
C GLY A 386 -35.89 -26.17 1.57
N THR A 387 -35.33 -26.01 0.37
CA THR A 387 -36.01 -26.21 -0.93
C THR A 387 -35.54 -27.46 -1.67
N GLU A 388 -36.36 -27.99 -2.59
CA GLU A 388 -36.05 -29.10 -3.51
C GLU A 388 -35.47 -30.37 -2.84
N GLU A 389 -36.26 -31.05 -2.01
CA GLU A 389 -35.87 -32.30 -1.34
C GLU A 389 -35.35 -33.36 -2.30
N SER A 390 -36.05 -33.59 -3.42
CA SER A 390 -35.61 -34.56 -4.44
C SER A 390 -34.23 -34.22 -5.01
N LEU A 391 -33.95 -32.94 -5.30
CA LEU A 391 -32.65 -32.54 -5.85
C LEU A 391 -31.54 -32.67 -4.80
N ARG A 392 -31.83 -32.35 -3.53
CA ARG A 392 -30.89 -32.54 -2.42
C ARG A 392 -30.52 -34.01 -2.24
N ASP A 393 -31.50 -34.91 -2.34
CA ASP A 393 -31.26 -36.34 -2.25
C ASP A 393 -30.41 -36.86 -3.41
N GLU A 394 -30.69 -36.42 -4.64
CA GLU A 394 -29.86 -36.75 -5.81
C GLU A 394 -28.41 -36.25 -5.65
N ILE A 395 -28.22 -35.04 -5.12
CA ILE A 395 -26.88 -34.50 -4.84
C ILE A 395 -26.19 -35.34 -3.76
N ASN A 396 -26.85 -35.64 -2.64
CA ASN A 396 -26.29 -36.45 -1.56
C ASN A 396 -25.90 -37.86 -2.05
N ALA A 397 -26.71 -38.46 -2.91
CA ALA A 397 -26.40 -39.74 -3.55
C ALA A 397 -25.15 -39.65 -4.42
N PHE A 398 -24.93 -38.55 -5.15
CA PHE A 398 -23.70 -38.35 -5.92
C PHE A 398 -22.48 -38.15 -5.02
N LEU A 399 -22.60 -37.43 -3.90
CA LEU A 399 -21.47 -37.09 -3.03
C LEU A 399 -20.81 -38.30 -2.36
N VAL A 400 -21.50 -39.44 -2.27
CA VAL A 400 -20.95 -40.69 -1.72
C VAL A 400 -20.26 -41.57 -2.78
N LEU A 401 -20.38 -41.22 -4.06
CA LEU A 401 -19.78 -41.99 -5.16
C LEU A 401 -18.27 -41.84 -5.18
N THR A 402 -17.58 -42.96 -5.48
CA THR A 402 -16.15 -42.95 -5.76
C THR A 402 -15.85 -42.30 -7.11
N GLN A 403 -14.58 -41.93 -7.34
CA GLN A 403 -14.16 -41.35 -8.63
C GLN A 403 -14.47 -42.24 -9.83
N VAL A 404 -14.50 -43.56 -9.65
CA VAL A 404 -14.79 -44.53 -10.74
C VAL A 404 -16.28 -44.55 -11.10
N GLU A 405 -17.15 -44.34 -10.11
CA GLU A 405 -18.61 -44.38 -10.27
C GLU A 405 -19.18 -43.02 -10.71
N ALA A 406 -18.53 -41.92 -10.32
CA ALA A 406 -18.93 -40.55 -10.63
C ALA A 406 -18.57 -40.13 -12.06
N THR A 407 -19.03 -40.91 -13.04
CA THR A 407 -18.80 -40.69 -14.49
C THR A 407 -19.56 -39.46 -15.00
N HIS A 408 -19.26 -39.04 -16.22
CA HIS A 408 -20.00 -37.97 -16.90
C HIS A 408 -21.49 -38.32 -17.09
N GLU A 409 -21.80 -39.58 -17.41
CA GLU A 409 -23.18 -40.04 -17.61
C GLU A 409 -24.03 -39.88 -16.33
N VAL A 410 -23.40 -39.91 -15.17
CA VAL A 410 -24.05 -39.70 -13.86
C VAL A 410 -24.06 -38.21 -13.49
N PHE A 411 -22.96 -37.50 -13.72
CA PHE A 411 -22.82 -36.10 -13.32
C PHE A 411 -23.61 -35.13 -14.21
N ASP A 412 -23.58 -35.33 -15.52
CA ASP A 412 -24.12 -34.37 -16.49
C ASP A 412 -25.64 -34.15 -16.33
N PRO A 413 -26.48 -35.18 -16.16
CA PRO A 413 -27.90 -34.99 -15.91
C PRO A 413 -28.19 -34.25 -14.60
N LEU A 414 -27.40 -34.52 -13.55
CA LEU A 414 -27.53 -33.84 -12.26
C LEU A 414 -27.10 -32.37 -12.39
N TYR A 415 -26.00 -32.09 -13.08
CA TYR A 415 -25.53 -30.75 -13.37
C TYR A 415 -26.60 -29.93 -14.11
N ASP A 416 -27.21 -30.50 -15.16
CA ASP A 416 -28.27 -29.84 -15.92
C ASP A 416 -29.53 -29.59 -15.07
N LYS A 417 -29.91 -30.53 -14.20
CA LYS A 417 -31.01 -30.34 -13.23
C LYS A 417 -30.72 -29.18 -12.26
N VAL A 418 -29.51 -29.11 -11.73
CA VAL A 418 -29.09 -28.02 -10.83
C VAL A 418 -29.12 -26.68 -11.57
N LEU A 419 -28.56 -26.59 -12.78
CA LEU A 419 -28.62 -25.35 -13.57
C LEU A 419 -30.06 -24.96 -13.93
N ALA A 420 -30.93 -25.93 -14.25
CA ALA A 420 -32.33 -25.67 -14.54
C ALA A 420 -33.07 -25.10 -13.32
N TYR A 421 -32.80 -25.62 -12.12
CA TYR A 421 -33.34 -25.06 -10.88
C TYR A 421 -32.92 -23.59 -10.69
N PHE A 422 -31.64 -23.28 -10.91
CA PHE A 422 -31.13 -21.92 -10.80
C PHE A 422 -31.43 -21.01 -12.01
N ARG A 423 -32.17 -21.51 -13.01
CA ARG A 423 -32.48 -20.81 -14.28
C ARG A 423 -31.24 -20.38 -15.07
N GLU A 424 -30.13 -21.11 -14.91
CA GLU A 424 -28.88 -20.87 -15.62
C GLU A 424 -28.67 -21.84 -16.81
N SER A 425 -29.63 -22.73 -17.08
CA SER A 425 -29.58 -23.72 -18.17
C SER A 425 -29.78 -23.15 -19.59
N VAL A 426 -30.04 -21.85 -19.72
CA VAL A 426 -30.71 -21.28 -20.91
C VAL A 426 -29.75 -20.90 -22.03
N ASP A 427 -28.47 -20.60 -21.75
CA ASP A 427 -27.52 -20.19 -22.79
C ASP A 427 -26.40 -21.23 -22.95
N LYS A 428 -26.32 -21.84 -24.14
CA LYS A 428 -25.24 -22.75 -24.51
C LYS A 428 -23.93 -22.02 -24.86
N GLU A 429 -23.97 -20.69 -25.00
CA GLU A 429 -22.80 -19.87 -25.25
C GLU A 429 -22.32 -19.23 -23.94
N SER A 430 -21.04 -19.43 -23.61
CA SER A 430 -20.42 -18.81 -22.45
C SER A 430 -20.45 -17.28 -22.59
N ASP A 431 -21.19 -16.61 -21.71
CA ASP A 431 -21.23 -15.15 -21.67
C ASP A 431 -19.96 -14.59 -21.02
N HIS A 432 -19.01 -14.22 -21.87
CA HIS A 432 -17.73 -13.61 -21.52
C HIS A 432 -17.72 -12.09 -21.78
N SER A 433 -18.90 -11.49 -21.98
CA SER A 433 -19.07 -10.04 -22.14
C SER A 433 -18.89 -9.32 -20.80
N ILE A 434 -18.57 -8.03 -20.84
CA ILE A 434 -18.36 -7.24 -19.61
C ILE A 434 -19.61 -7.15 -18.71
N ALA A 435 -20.81 -7.31 -19.26
CA ALA A 435 -22.06 -7.34 -18.51
C ALA A 435 -22.29 -8.64 -17.72
N ASN A 436 -21.35 -9.58 -17.78
CA ASN A 436 -21.31 -10.71 -16.89
C ASN A 436 -20.06 -10.69 -15.98
N LEU A 437 -19.33 -9.58 -15.89
CA LEU A 437 -18.05 -9.52 -15.18
C LEU A 437 -18.05 -8.49 -14.06
N ALA A 438 -17.38 -8.82 -12.97
CA ALA A 438 -17.17 -7.94 -11.82
C ALA A 438 -15.76 -8.09 -11.24
N LEU A 439 -15.32 -7.12 -10.44
CA LEU A 439 -14.04 -7.20 -9.73
C LEU A 439 -14.20 -7.93 -8.41
N LEU A 440 -13.36 -8.92 -8.14
CA LEU A 440 -13.35 -9.64 -6.87
C LEU A 440 -11.93 -10.04 -6.50
N ASP A 441 -11.64 -10.17 -5.20
CA ASP A 441 -10.34 -10.67 -4.77
C ASP A 441 -10.15 -12.15 -5.19
N GLU A 442 -8.91 -12.51 -5.51
CA GLU A 442 -8.52 -13.83 -6.01
C GLU A 442 -8.87 -14.95 -5.02
N HIS A 443 -8.80 -14.68 -3.72
CA HIS A 443 -9.10 -15.69 -2.70
C HIS A 443 -10.60 -16.03 -2.68
N THR A 444 -11.47 -15.03 -2.69
CA THR A 444 -12.91 -15.22 -2.73
C THR A 444 -13.36 -15.86 -4.04
N ASN A 445 -12.89 -15.36 -5.19
CA ASN A 445 -13.22 -15.92 -6.51
C ASN A 445 -12.89 -17.44 -6.56
N ARG A 446 -11.69 -17.82 -6.08
CA ARG A 446 -11.28 -19.23 -6.04
C ARG A 446 -12.03 -20.09 -5.04
N SER A 447 -12.63 -19.51 -4.01
CA SER A 447 -13.32 -20.28 -2.95
C SER A 447 -14.53 -21.05 -3.47
N TYR A 448 -15.27 -20.48 -4.43
CA TYR A 448 -16.45 -21.11 -5.02
C TYR A 448 -16.34 -21.38 -6.52
N LYS A 449 -15.30 -20.89 -7.21
CA LYS A 449 -15.07 -21.10 -8.65
C LYS A 449 -16.32 -20.76 -9.50
N ASN A 450 -16.62 -21.56 -10.52
CA ASN A 450 -17.76 -21.41 -11.41
C ASN A 450 -19.09 -21.91 -10.78
N SER A 451 -19.42 -21.45 -9.58
CA SER A 451 -20.71 -21.74 -8.92
C SER A 451 -21.86 -20.92 -9.52
N VAL A 452 -23.10 -21.31 -9.25
CA VAL A 452 -24.30 -20.55 -9.65
C VAL A 452 -24.39 -19.20 -8.92
N PHE A 453 -25.05 -18.21 -9.53
CA PHE A 453 -25.17 -16.84 -9.01
C PHE A 453 -25.67 -16.81 -7.56
N ALA A 454 -26.66 -17.65 -7.21
CA ALA A 454 -27.23 -17.70 -5.85
C ALA A 454 -26.18 -18.01 -4.77
N VAL A 455 -25.27 -18.96 -5.05
CA VAL A 455 -24.16 -19.34 -4.16
C VAL A 455 -23.14 -18.20 -4.07
N LYS A 456 -22.76 -17.62 -5.20
CA LYS A 456 -21.81 -16.50 -5.28
C LYS A 456 -22.31 -15.29 -4.49
N ARG A 457 -23.58 -14.93 -4.69
CA ARG A 457 -24.29 -13.88 -3.98
C ARG A 457 -24.27 -14.11 -2.46
N GLN A 458 -24.60 -15.32 -2.01
CA GLN A 458 -24.58 -15.63 -0.57
C GLN A 458 -23.19 -15.44 0.03
N ARG A 459 -22.13 -15.89 -0.68
CA ARG A 459 -20.76 -15.70 -0.23
C ARG A 459 -20.39 -14.22 -0.14
N LEU A 460 -20.71 -13.44 -1.17
CA LEU A 460 -20.42 -12.01 -1.20
C LEU A 460 -21.15 -11.27 -0.07
N LEU A 461 -22.43 -11.59 0.18
CA LEU A 461 -23.18 -11.00 1.28
C LEU A 461 -22.55 -11.29 2.65
N ASN A 462 -22.02 -12.50 2.85
CA ASN A 462 -21.33 -12.83 4.10
C ASN A 462 -20.05 -12.01 4.27
N LEU A 463 -19.32 -11.72 3.19
CA LEU A 463 -18.13 -10.87 3.20
C LEU A 463 -18.49 -9.40 3.46
N ASP A 464 -19.55 -8.89 2.82
CA ASP A 464 -20.06 -7.53 3.01
C ASP A 464 -20.52 -7.33 4.46
N GLN A 465 -21.23 -8.33 5.03
CA GLN A 465 -21.63 -8.34 6.45
C GLN A 465 -20.43 -8.39 7.41
N ALA A 466 -19.34 -9.05 7.03
CA ALA A 466 -18.10 -9.10 7.80
C ALA A 466 -17.27 -7.81 7.68
N GLY A 467 -17.68 -6.86 6.83
CA GLY A 467 -16.95 -5.62 6.58
C GLY A 467 -15.73 -5.80 5.68
N THR A 468 -15.63 -6.90 4.94
CA THR A 468 -14.58 -7.10 3.93
C THR A 468 -14.80 -6.13 2.77
N PHE A 469 -13.71 -5.54 2.28
CA PHE A 469 -13.79 -4.60 1.17
C PHE A 469 -14.28 -5.30 -0.11
N ILE A 470 -15.41 -4.83 -0.63
CA ILE A 470 -15.99 -5.24 -1.91
C ILE A 470 -16.24 -3.96 -2.72
N PRO A 471 -15.80 -3.86 -3.99
CA PRO A 471 -16.02 -2.68 -4.80
C PRO A 471 -17.52 -2.40 -4.92
N LEU A 472 -17.90 -1.13 -4.85
CA LEU A 472 -19.31 -0.71 -4.83
C LEU A 472 -20.12 -1.35 -5.98
N CYS A 473 -19.56 -1.38 -7.18
CA CYS A 473 -20.25 -1.92 -8.35
C CYS A 473 -20.36 -3.44 -8.30
N THR A 474 -19.34 -4.14 -7.79
CA THR A 474 -19.42 -5.59 -7.53
C THR A 474 -20.51 -5.86 -6.50
N ARG A 475 -20.57 -5.12 -5.40
CA ARG A 475 -21.64 -5.27 -4.41
C ARG A 475 -23.02 -5.03 -5.04
N ASN A 476 -23.17 -3.95 -5.80
CA ASN A 476 -24.43 -3.56 -6.43
C ASN A 476 -24.93 -4.59 -7.46
N VAL A 477 -24.04 -5.21 -8.25
CA VAL A 477 -24.46 -6.23 -9.24
C VAL A 477 -24.99 -7.48 -8.56
N PHE A 478 -24.34 -7.96 -7.49
CA PHE A 478 -24.83 -9.11 -6.72
C PHE A 478 -26.04 -8.79 -5.83
N LEU A 479 -26.28 -7.52 -5.52
CA LEU A 479 -27.52 -7.03 -4.92
C LEU A 479 -28.63 -6.73 -5.95
N LYS A 480 -28.32 -6.84 -7.26
CA LYS A 480 -29.23 -6.50 -8.37
C LYS A 480 -29.73 -5.06 -8.35
N CYS A 481 -28.91 -4.12 -7.91
CA CYS A 481 -29.27 -2.70 -7.89
C CYS A 481 -29.39 -2.08 -9.29
N TYR A 482 -28.86 -2.74 -10.32
CA TYR A 482 -28.93 -2.28 -11.72
C TYR A 482 -30.12 -2.83 -12.50
N SER A 483 -30.86 -3.76 -11.90
CA SER A 483 -32.01 -4.38 -12.55
C SER A 483 -33.23 -3.44 -12.48
N PRO A 484 -33.87 -3.11 -13.62
CA PRO A 484 -35.05 -2.26 -13.64
C PRO A 484 -36.26 -2.93 -12.96
N LEU A 485 -36.33 -4.25 -13.00
CA LEU A 485 -37.35 -5.06 -12.34
C LEU A 485 -36.70 -6.29 -11.70
N VAL A 486 -36.77 -6.38 -10.37
CA VAL A 486 -36.26 -7.53 -9.62
C VAL A 486 -37.39 -8.54 -9.44
N ASP A 487 -37.54 -9.46 -10.40
CA ASP A 487 -38.52 -10.56 -10.32
C ASP A 487 -38.08 -11.59 -9.26
N ASN A 488 -36.84 -12.06 -9.35
CA ASN A 488 -36.26 -12.98 -8.37
C ASN A 488 -34.83 -12.56 -8.02
N VAL A 489 -34.56 -12.38 -6.73
CA VAL A 489 -33.26 -11.93 -6.23
C VAL A 489 -32.17 -13.00 -6.37
N MET A 490 -32.55 -14.27 -6.49
CA MET A 490 -31.64 -15.42 -6.46
C MET A 490 -31.16 -15.89 -7.84
N PHE A 491 -31.78 -15.44 -8.93
CA PHE A 491 -31.47 -15.91 -10.27
C PHE A 491 -30.99 -14.77 -11.17
N TRP A 492 -29.89 -14.93 -11.88
CA TRP A 492 -29.40 -13.92 -12.82
C TRP A 492 -30.06 -14.08 -14.20
N SER A 493 -30.85 -13.09 -14.62
CA SER A 493 -31.61 -13.09 -15.87
C SER A 493 -30.99 -12.20 -16.94
N ALA A 494 -31.46 -12.33 -18.19
CA ALA A 494 -31.07 -11.44 -19.28
C ALA A 494 -31.38 -9.96 -18.97
N ALA A 495 -32.52 -9.67 -18.32
CA ALA A 495 -32.87 -8.31 -17.91
C ALA A 495 -31.90 -7.74 -16.85
N ASP A 496 -31.37 -8.57 -15.95
CA ASP A 496 -30.35 -8.13 -14.99
C ASP A 496 -29.03 -7.80 -15.71
N ARG A 497 -28.63 -8.63 -16.68
CA ARG A 497 -27.45 -8.40 -17.52
C ARG A 497 -27.58 -7.12 -18.34
N ASP A 498 -28.70 -6.94 -19.03
CA ASP A 498 -28.91 -5.80 -19.91
C ASP A 498 -28.97 -4.49 -19.09
N GLY A 499 -29.60 -4.51 -17.91
CA GLY A 499 -29.58 -3.39 -16.97
C GLY A 499 -28.19 -3.08 -16.42
N TYR A 500 -27.37 -4.10 -16.16
CA TYR A 500 -25.97 -3.91 -15.76
C TYR A 500 -25.11 -3.32 -16.88
N GLN A 501 -25.27 -3.79 -18.13
CA GLN A 501 -24.61 -3.22 -19.31
C GLN A 501 -24.97 -1.74 -19.48
N GLU A 502 -26.25 -1.41 -19.37
CA GLU A 502 -26.73 -0.02 -19.48
C GLU A 502 -26.15 0.85 -18.35
N ALA A 503 -26.11 0.34 -17.12
CA ALA A 503 -25.53 1.05 -15.98
C ALA A 503 -24.03 1.36 -16.16
N ILE A 504 -23.25 0.39 -16.67
CA ILE A 504 -21.83 0.61 -17.01
C ILE A 504 -21.73 1.70 -18.08
N THR A 505 -22.49 1.56 -19.16
CA THR A 505 -22.46 2.47 -20.31
C THR A 505 -22.79 3.90 -19.89
N GLN A 506 -23.96 4.12 -19.27
CA GLN A 506 -24.41 5.44 -18.85
C GLN A 506 -23.49 6.07 -17.82
N THR A 507 -22.92 5.26 -16.91
CA THR A 507 -21.99 5.78 -15.91
C THR A 507 -20.70 6.30 -16.52
N LEU A 508 -20.12 5.55 -17.45
CA LEU A 508 -18.93 5.98 -18.17
C LEU A 508 -19.22 7.17 -19.07
N VAL A 509 -20.34 7.18 -19.79
CA VAL A 509 -20.76 8.33 -20.62
C VAL A 509 -20.88 9.58 -19.76
N ASN A 510 -21.65 9.54 -18.67
CA ASN A 510 -21.84 10.67 -17.76
C ASN A 510 -20.51 11.16 -17.14
N PHE A 511 -19.59 10.24 -16.85
CA PHE A 511 -18.23 10.58 -16.41
C PHE A 511 -17.47 11.36 -17.47
N PHE A 512 -17.49 10.88 -18.71
CA PHE A 512 -16.72 11.47 -19.81
C PHE A 512 -17.29 12.78 -20.34
N VAL A 513 -18.61 13.00 -20.27
CA VAL A 513 -19.20 14.31 -20.64
C VAL A 513 -19.19 15.34 -19.51
N GLY A 514 -18.71 14.97 -18.30
CA GLY A 514 -18.64 15.89 -17.16
C GLY A 514 -20.02 16.22 -16.55
N SER A 515 -21.07 15.48 -16.89
CA SER A 515 -22.42 15.68 -16.31
C SER A 515 -22.48 15.43 -14.80
N MET A 516 -21.42 14.86 -14.24
CA MET A 516 -21.26 14.65 -12.81
C MET A 516 -20.92 15.91 -12.01
N GLU A 517 -20.66 17.06 -12.65
CA GLU A 517 -20.10 18.27 -12.01
C GLU A 517 -21.01 19.54 -12.04
N GLY A 518 -22.20 19.51 -12.66
CA GLY A 518 -23.14 20.65 -12.71
C GLY A 518 -24.11 20.78 -11.52
N ILE A 519 -24.18 21.97 -10.93
CA ILE A 519 -25.22 22.45 -10.00
C ILE A 519 -26.58 22.40 -10.72
N GLU A 520 -27.62 21.81 -10.11
CA GLU A 520 -28.99 22.29 -10.36
C GLU A 520 -29.21 23.58 -9.57
#